data_AF-A0A956RSX5-F1
#
_entry.id   AF-A0A956RSX5-F1
#
_cell.length_a   1.000
_cell.length_b   1.000
_cell.length_c   1.000
_cell.angle_alpha   90.00
_cell.angle_beta   90.00
_cell.angle_gamma   90.00
#
_symmetry.space_group_name_H-M   'P 1'
#
loop_
_entity.id
_entity.type
_entity.pdbx_description
1 polymer ?
#
loop_
_entity_poly.entity_id
_entity_poly.type
_entity_poly.pdbx_seq_one_letter_code
_entity_poly.pdbx_strand_id
1 'polypeptide(L)' 'MAGIIDATIYGQFSEHLGSCIYGGIWVGEESTIPNTKGIRNDVIEALRNLKVPVLRWPGGCFADEYHWMDGIG' A
#
# COMPACT_ATOMS: atom_id res chain seq x y z
N MET A 1 19.93 21.17 22.16
CA MET A 1 19.39 19.79 22.19
C MET A 1 18.99 19.42 20.77
N ALA A 2 19.23 18.19 20.33
CA ALA A 2 18.71 17.74 19.04
C ALA A 2 17.19 17.52 19.12
N GLY A 3 16.46 17.79 18.02
CA GLY A 3 15.01 17.60 17.94
C GLY A 3 14.61 16.12 17.77
N ILE A 4 13.30 15.85 17.83
CA ILE A 4 12.73 14.52 17.55
C ILE A 4 12.66 14.33 16.02
N ILE A 5 13.09 13.17 15.54
CA ILE A 5 12.88 12.75 14.15
C ILE A 5 11.50 12.07 14.10
N ASP A 6 10.55 12.70 13.41
CA ASP A 6 9.21 12.14 13.24
C ASP A 6 9.27 10.85 12.42
N ALA A 7 8.59 9.80 12.89
CA ALA A 7 8.59 8.51 12.20
C ALA A 7 8.03 8.61 10.77
N THR A 8 7.08 9.52 10.52
CA THR A 8 6.45 9.72 9.20
C THR A 8 7.42 10.15 8.11
N ILE A 9 8.63 10.60 8.46
CA ILE A 9 9.73 10.81 7.51
C ILE A 9 10.06 9.50 6.75
N TYR A 10 9.82 8.34 7.36
CA TYR A 10 9.99 7.00 6.76
C TYR A 10 8.69 6.45 6.14
N GLY A 11 7.71 7.32 5.87
CA GLY A 11 6.47 6.98 5.20
C GLY A 11 6.68 6.36 3.82
N GLN A 12 5.67 5.63 3.36
CA GLN A 12 5.66 4.95 2.06
C GLN A 12 4.59 5.53 1.14
N PHE A 13 4.70 5.19 -0.14
CA PHE A 13 3.80 5.66 -1.18
C PHE A 13 3.45 4.52 -2.14
N SER A 14 2.15 4.31 -2.38
CA SER A 14 1.63 3.30 -3.30
C SER A 14 0.63 3.93 -4.27
N GLU A 15 0.90 3.80 -5.56
CA GLU A 15 0.04 4.31 -6.64
C GLU A 15 -0.56 3.16 -7.44
N HIS A 16 -1.74 3.37 -8.04
CA HIS A 16 -2.24 2.48 -9.09
C HIS A 16 -1.38 2.61 -10.36
N LEU A 17 -0.18 2.01 -10.32
CA LEU A 17 0.82 2.10 -11.36
C LEU A 17 1.54 0.76 -11.53
N GLY A 18 1.45 0.19 -12.74
CA GLY A 18 2.05 -1.11 -13.05
C GLY A 18 1.59 -2.21 -12.08
N SER A 19 2.54 -2.94 -11.52
CA SER A 19 2.28 -4.02 -10.54
C SER A 19 2.30 -3.57 -9.08
N CYS A 20 2.31 -2.25 -8.80
CA CYS A 20 2.40 -1.75 -7.42
C CYS A 20 1.24 -2.25 -6.54
N ILE A 21 0.00 -2.09 -7.01
CA ILE A 21 -1.18 -2.59 -6.31
C ILE A 21 -1.50 -4.02 -6.74
N TYR A 22 -1.78 -4.26 -8.02
CA TYR A 22 -2.14 -5.59 -8.52
C TYR A 22 -0.89 -6.46 -8.69
N GLY A 23 -0.83 -7.55 -7.94
CA GLY A 23 0.34 -8.44 -7.80
C GLY A 23 1.31 -8.02 -6.70
N GLY A 24 1.57 -6.72 -6.54
CA GLY A 24 2.45 -6.17 -5.50
C GLY A 24 1.84 -6.15 -4.10
N ILE A 25 0.55 -5.84 -3.98
CA ILE A 25 -0.19 -5.85 -2.70
C ILE A 25 -1.42 -6.75 -2.81
N TRP A 26 -2.32 -6.46 -3.75
CA TRP A 26 -3.54 -7.20 -3.99
C TRP A 26 -3.32 -8.34 -4.98
N VAL A 27 -3.59 -9.57 -4.56
CA VAL A 27 -3.53 -10.79 -5.37
C VAL A 27 -4.89 -11.44 -5.60
N GLY A 28 -5.94 -10.97 -4.90
CA GLY A 28 -7.29 -11.55 -4.91
C GLY A 28 -7.46 -12.65 -3.86
N GLU A 29 -8.68 -12.81 -3.31
CA GLU A 29 -8.95 -13.76 -2.22
C GLU A 29 -8.71 -15.22 -2.65
N GLU A 30 -9.05 -15.56 -3.90
CA GLU A 30 -8.90 -16.89 -4.49
C GLU A 30 -7.50 -17.18 -5.06
N SER A 31 -6.52 -16.31 -4.80
CA SER A 31 -5.15 -16.48 -5.28
C SER A 31 -4.48 -17.71 -4.66
N THR A 32 -3.65 -18.41 -5.43
CA THR A 32 -2.75 -19.44 -4.90
C THR A 32 -1.61 -18.87 -4.05
N ILE A 33 -1.37 -17.56 -4.14
CA ILE A 33 -0.42 -16.85 -3.27
C ILE A 33 -1.04 -16.72 -1.88
N PRO A 34 -0.34 -17.13 -0.79
CA PRO A 34 -0.84 -16.99 0.57
C PRO A 34 -1.21 -15.54 0.88
N ASN A 35 -2.48 -15.31 1.23
CA ASN A 35 -3.03 -13.98 1.40
C ASN A 35 -4.03 -13.92 2.57
N THR A 36 -4.30 -12.70 3.03
CA THR A 36 -5.36 -12.39 3.99
C THR A 36 -6.29 -11.40 3.32
N LYS A 37 -7.53 -11.81 3.02
CA LYS A 37 -8.53 -10.99 2.31
C LYS A 37 -7.97 -10.37 1.02
N GLY A 38 -7.25 -11.17 0.23
CA GLY A 38 -6.69 -10.76 -1.05
C GLY A 38 -5.37 -9.98 -0.98
N ILE A 39 -4.87 -9.64 0.21
CA ILE A 39 -3.57 -8.99 0.39
C ILE A 39 -2.51 -10.06 0.70
N ARG A 40 -1.43 -10.12 -0.09
CA ARG A 40 -0.39 -11.16 0.08
C ARG A 40 0.35 -11.05 1.41
N ASN A 41 0.53 -12.20 2.09
CA ASN A 41 1.00 -12.25 3.47
C ASN A 41 2.47 -11.88 3.63
N ASP A 42 3.30 -12.24 2.67
CA ASP A 42 4.74 -11.94 2.67
C ASP A 42 5.03 -10.42 2.65
N VAL A 43 4.28 -9.65 1.85
CA VAL A 43 4.43 -8.19 1.78
C VAL A 43 3.93 -7.52 3.06
N ILE A 44 2.75 -7.91 3.58
CA ILE A 44 2.24 -7.28 4.80
C ILE A 44 3.13 -7.58 6.02
N GLU A 45 3.72 -8.77 6.11
CA GLU A 45 4.71 -9.08 7.16
C GLU A 45 5.98 -8.24 7.00
N ALA A 46 6.49 -8.07 5.79
CA ALA A 46 7.65 -7.21 5.54
C ALA A 46 7.38 -5.75 5.94
N LEU A 47 6.22 -5.19 5.56
CA LEU A 47 5.83 -3.81 5.90
C LEU A 47 5.66 -3.62 7.42
N ARG A 48 5.12 -4.63 8.13
CA ARG A 48 5.03 -4.63 9.60
C ARG A 48 6.41 -4.65 10.25
N ASN A 49 7.33 -5.47 9.76
CA ASN A 49 8.70 -5.55 10.26
C ASN A 49 9.48 -4.26 10.04
N LEU A 50 9.23 -3.58 8.92
CA LEU A 50 9.77 -2.25 8.62
C LEU A 50 9.14 -1.12 9.44
N LYS A 51 8.04 -1.40 10.16
CA LYS A 51 7.28 -0.44 10.96
C LYS A 51 6.85 0.78 10.13
N VAL A 52 6.33 0.53 8.92
CA VAL A 52 5.85 1.58 8.03
C VAL A 52 4.81 2.45 8.77
N PRO A 53 5.10 3.74 9.01
CA PRO A 53 4.28 4.56 9.91
C PRO A 53 3.10 5.22 9.19
N VAL A 54 3.21 5.43 7.88
CA VAL A 54 2.17 6.02 7.04
C VAL A 54 2.34 5.52 5.60
N LEU A 55 1.23 5.35 4.89
CA LEU A 55 1.18 4.96 3.49
C LEU A 55 0.21 5.88 2.74
N ARG A 56 0.68 6.54 1.67
CA ARG A 56 -0.16 7.36 0.79
C ARG A 56 -0.69 6.54 -0.40
N TRP A 57 -1.98 6.71 -0.72
CA TRP A 57 -2.73 6.08 -1.83
C TRP A 57 -3.92 7.00 -2.21
N PRO A 58 -4.50 7.01 -3.44
CA PRO A 58 -4.25 6.18 -4.64
C PRO A 58 -3.14 6.70 -5.56
N GLY A 59 -2.62 7.87 -5.24
CA GLY A 59 -1.27 8.31 -5.56
C GLY A 59 -1.05 9.12 -6.82
N GLY A 60 0.01 9.93 -6.77
CA GLY A 60 0.62 10.59 -7.93
C GLY A 60 -0.38 11.29 -8.84
N CYS A 61 -0.21 11.10 -10.14
CA CYS A 61 -1.11 11.59 -11.17
C CYS A 61 -2.42 10.78 -11.20
N PHE A 62 -2.38 9.50 -10.79
CA PHE A 62 -3.57 8.66 -10.76
C PHE A 62 -4.67 9.26 -9.84
N ALA A 63 -4.27 9.85 -8.72
CA ALA A 63 -5.19 10.48 -7.78
C ALA A 63 -5.93 11.70 -8.35
N ASP A 64 -5.37 12.37 -9.35
CA ASP A 64 -6.01 13.54 -9.98
C ASP A 64 -7.16 13.14 -10.91
N GLU A 65 -7.14 11.89 -11.41
CA GLU A 65 -8.13 11.34 -12.34
C GLU A 65 -9.05 10.30 -11.68
N TYR A 66 -8.73 9.86 -10.47
CA TYR A 66 -9.47 8.80 -9.79
C TYR A 66 -10.78 9.30 -9.16
N HIS A 67 -11.90 8.78 -9.65
CA HIS A 67 -13.22 8.97 -9.05
C HIS A 67 -13.49 7.85 -8.05
N TRP A 68 -13.42 8.16 -6.74
CA TRP A 68 -13.47 7.15 -5.67
C TRP A 68 -14.71 6.23 -5.68
N MET A 69 -15.83 6.68 -6.23
CA MET A 69 -17.05 5.87 -6.36
C MET A 69 -16.87 4.68 -7.32
N ASP A 70 -15.88 4.71 -8.21
CA ASP A 70 -15.58 3.60 -9.10
C ASP A 70 -14.90 2.43 -8.34
N GLY A 71 -14.45 2.66 -7.11
CA GLY A 71 -13.78 1.66 -6.27
C GLY A 71 -14.63 1.02 -5.17
N ILE A 72 -15.95 1.24 -5.16
CA ILE A 72 -16.86 0.72 -4.13
C ILE A 72 -18.00 -0.10 -4.76
N GLY A 73 -18.47 -1.14 -4.08
CA GLY A 73 -19.55 -2.03 -4.53
C GLY A 73 -19.83 -3.15 -3.54
#